data_AF-A0A0J7KPC7-F1
#
_entry.id   AF-A0A0J7KPC7-F1
#
_cell.length_a   1.000
_cell.length_b   1.000
_cell.length_c   1.000
_cell.angle_alpha   90.00
_cell.angle_beta   90.00
_cell.angle_gamma   90.00
#
_symmetry.space_group_name_H-M   'P 1'
#
loop_
_entity.id
_entity.type
_entity.pdbx_description
1 polymer ?
#
loop_
_entity_poly.entity_id
_entity_poly.type
_entity_poly.pdbx_seq_one_letter_code
_entity_poly.pdbx_strand_id
1 'polypeptide(L)'
;MKFRWEVLQHSPYSIDLLPCDFHIFGEVSFPLRRHCEDTVSRRDDEVKDWVRDFLHQQPPESYARGINLLMKRWDLYLNKHGDYF
;
A
#
# COMPACT_ATOMS: atom_id res chain seq x y z
N MET A 1 -12.05 6.76 24.12
CA MET A 1 -10.79 6.03 24.32
C MET A 1 -9.69 6.76 23.57
N LYS A 2 -8.60 7.16 24.22
CA LYS A 2 -7.38 7.59 23.52
C LYS A 2 -6.47 6.38 23.43
N PHE A 3 -6.26 5.89 22.20
CA PHE A 3 -5.28 4.86 21.96
C PHE A 3 -3.88 5.42 22.30
N ARG A 4 -3.06 4.66 23.03
CA ARG A 4 -1.68 5.05 23.40
C ARG A 4 -0.71 4.75 22.26
N TRP A 5 -1.07 5.14 21.05
CA TRP A 5 -0.25 4.91 19.86
C TRP A 5 0.71 6.08 19.67
N GLU A 6 1.93 5.76 19.27
CA GLU A 6 2.87 6.75 18.76
C GLU A 6 2.47 7.12 17.33
N VAL A 7 2.43 8.42 17.05
CA VAL A 7 2.16 8.95 15.72
C VAL A 7 3.50 9.25 15.05
N LEU A 8 3.83 8.48 14.01
CA LEU A 8 5.03 8.73 13.21
C LEU A 8 4.86 10.04 12.42
N GLN A 9 5.92 10.86 12.41
CA GLN A 9 5.94 12.08 11.62
C GLN A 9 5.94 11.73 10.12
N HIS A 10 5.09 12.40 9.35
CA HIS A 10 4.99 12.24 7.90
C HIS A 10 5.05 13.60 7.23
N SER A 11 5.90 13.73 6.21
CA SER A 11 6.06 14.97 5.46
C SER A 11 4.92 15.11 4.44
N PRO A 12 4.37 16.32 4.24
CA PRO A 12 3.34 16.57 3.23
C PRO A 12 3.75 16.01 1.86
N TYR A 13 2.77 15.45 1.13
CA TYR A 13 2.93 14.94 -0.24
C TYR A 13 3.97 13.81 -0.41
N SER A 14 4.47 13.18 0.66
CA SER A 14 5.49 12.12 0.58
C SER A 14 4.87 10.74 0.32
N ILE A 15 4.22 10.58 -0.83
CA ILE A 15 3.57 9.32 -1.24
C ILE A 15 4.58 8.16 -1.35
N ASP A 16 5.82 8.45 -1.75
CA ASP A 16 6.90 7.47 -1.82
C ASP A 16 7.26 6.89 -0.46
N LEU A 17 6.91 7.58 0.63
CA LEU A 17 7.18 7.12 2.00
C LEU A 17 5.99 6.37 2.62
N LEU A 18 4.88 6.19 1.91
CA LEU A 18 3.68 5.54 2.43
C LEU A 18 3.61 4.08 1.96
N PRO A 19 3.78 3.08 2.87
CA PRO A 19 3.74 1.67 2.50
C PRO A 19 2.42 1.23 1.83
N CYS A 20 1.30 1.86 2.20
CA CYS A 20 0.03 1.62 1.55
C CYS A 20 0.08 1.99 0.05
N ASP A 21 0.65 3.15 -0.27
CA ASP A 21 0.67 3.66 -1.63
C ASP A 21 1.70 2.95 -2.51
N PHE A 22 2.95 2.85 -2.05
CA PHE A 22 4.02 2.30 -2.88
C PHE A 22 4.01 0.76 -2.97
N HIS A 23 3.31 0.08 -2.05
CA HIS A 23 3.34 -1.39 -1.98
C HIS A 23 1.94 -1.97 -2.09
N ILE A 24 1.05 -1.72 -1.12
CA ILE A 24 -0.26 -2.39 -1.08
C ILE A 24 -1.11 -2.05 -2.30
N PHE A 25 -1.25 -0.76 -2.64
CA PHE A 25 -1.99 -0.37 -3.85
C PHE A 25 -1.25 -0.77 -5.13
N GLY A 26 0.08 -0.82 -5.11
CA GLY A 26 0.87 -1.40 -6.20
C GLY A 26 0.51 -2.87 -6.46
N GLU A 27 0.38 -3.67 -5.40
CA GLU A 27 0.06 -5.11 -5.50
C GLU A 27 -1.41 -5.36 -5.86
N VAL A 28 -2.34 -4.55 -5.35
CA VAL A 28 -3.79 -4.75 -5.56
C VAL A 28 -4.29 -4.15 -6.88
N SER A 29 -3.74 -3.03 -7.34
CA SER A 29 -4.34 -2.23 -8.43
C SER A 29 -4.43 -2.97 -9.77
N PHE A 30 -3.35 -3.64 -10.19
CA PHE A 30 -3.33 -4.35 -11.46
C PHE A 30 -4.25 -5.59 -11.46
N PRO A 31 -4.20 -6.47 -10.45
CA PRO A 31 -5.11 -7.62 -10.39
C PRO A 31 -6.58 -7.19 -10.21
N LEU A 32 -6.85 -6.12 -9.46
CA LEU A 32 -8.20 -5.56 -9.32
C LEU A 32 -8.73 -5.06 -10.67
N ARG A 33 -7.91 -4.32 -11.41
CA ARG A 33 -8.29 -3.83 -12.73
C ARG A 33 -8.65 -4.99 -13.66
N ARG A 34 -7.83 -6.04 -13.68
CA ARG A 34 -8.09 -7.24 -14.49
C ARG A 34 -9.38 -7.94 -14.05
N HIS A 35 -9.61 -8.09 -12.75
CA HIS A 35 -10.84 -8.66 -12.22
C HIS A 35 -12.06 -7.87 -12.71
N CYS A 36 -12.01 -6.53 -12.67
CA CYS A 36 -13.09 -5.65 -13.14
C CYS A 36 -13.27 -5.64 -14.67
N GLU A 37 -12.24 -5.98 -15.44
CA GLU A 37 -12.32 -6.15 -16.90
C GLU A 37 -12.97 -7.51 -17.27
N ASP A 38 -12.66 -8.56 -16.50
CA ASP A 38 -13.16 -9.92 -16.72
C ASP A 38 -14.59 -10.15 -16.17
N THR A 39 -15.08 -9.27 -15.29
CA THR A 39 -16.42 -9.38 -14.68
C THR A 39 -17.45 -8.46 -15.35
N VAL A 40 -18.63 -9.02 -15.64
CA VAL A 40 -19.77 -8.29 -16.24
C VAL A 40 -20.49 -7.40 -15.23
N SER A 41 -20.43 -7.75 -13.93
CA SER A 41 -20.98 -6.96 -12.83
C SER A 41 -19.85 -6.31 -12.03
N ARG A 42 -20.00 -5.02 -11.71
CA ARG A 42 -19.05 -4.22 -10.92
C ARG A 42 -19.74 -3.69 -9.67
N ARG A 43 -20.46 -4.57 -8.96
CA ARG A 43 -21.13 -4.18 -7.72
C ARG A 43 -20.09 -3.93 -6.64
N ASP A 44 -20.31 -2.89 -5.84
CA ASP A 44 -19.40 -2.51 -4.75
C ASP A 44 -19.08 -3.68 -3.81
N ASP A 45 -20.06 -4.52 -3.50
CA ASP A 45 -19.87 -5.64 -2.57
C ASP A 45 -18.99 -6.74 -3.16
N GLU A 46 -19.12 -7.02 -4.46
CA GLU A 46 -18.26 -7.99 -5.16
C GLU A 46 -16.80 -7.51 -5.19
N VAL A 47 -16.59 -6.21 -5.45
CA VAL A 47 -15.25 -5.60 -5.42
C VAL A 47 -14.66 -5.64 -4.02
N LYS A 48 -15.44 -5.33 -2.98
CA LYS A 48 -14.99 -5.39 -1.58
C LYS A 48 -14.59 -6.81 -1.17
N ASP A 49 -15.38 -7.80 -1.52
CA ASP A 49 -15.11 -9.19 -1.21
C ASP A 49 -13.86 -9.69 -1.95
N TRP A 50 -13.73 -9.37 -3.23
CA TRP A 50 -12.54 -9.71 -4.00
C TRP A 50 -11.27 -9.07 -3.42
N VAL A 51 -11.30 -7.77 -3.05
CA VAL A 51 -10.14 -7.09 -2.45
C VAL A 51 -9.78 -7.74 -1.11
N ARG A 52 -10.78 -8.08 -0.29
CA ARG A 52 -10.56 -8.78 0.98
C ARG A 52 -9.86 -10.12 0.77
N ASP A 53 -10.39 -10.93 -0.15
CA ASP A 53 -9.84 -12.25 -0.44
C ASP A 53 -8.43 -12.16 -1.02
N PHE A 54 -8.19 -11.22 -1.94
CA PHE A 54 -6.86 -10.98 -2.51
C PHE A 54 -5.83 -10.65 -1.43
N LEU A 55 -6.16 -9.76 -0.50
CA LEU A 55 -5.28 -9.40 0.61
C LEU A 55 -5.04 -10.60 1.53
N HIS A 56 -6.08 -11.37 1.88
CA HIS A 56 -5.93 -12.57 2.72
C HIS A 56 -5.08 -13.66 2.07
N GLN A 57 -4.99 -13.69 0.74
CA GLN A 57 -4.15 -14.63 0.00
C GLN A 57 -2.69 -14.19 -0.12
N GLN A 58 -2.37 -12.93 0.21
CA GLN A 58 -0.98 -12.48 0.13
C GLN A 58 -0.12 -13.18 1.19
N PRO A 59 1.10 -13.60 0.84
CA PRO A 59 2.02 -14.18 1.80
C PRO A 59 2.40 -13.13 2.87
N PRO A 60 2.54 -13.50 4.16
CA PRO A 60 3.00 -12.60 5.21
C PRO A 60 4.30 -11.86 4.86
N GLU A 61 5.16 -12.50 4.08
CA GLU A 61 6.42 -11.95 3.58
C GLU A 61 6.20 -10.75 2.65
N SER A 62 5.06 -10.65 1.96
CA SER A 62 4.73 -9.47 1.15
C SER A 62 4.64 -8.24 2.04
N TYR A 63 3.79 -8.30 3.06
CA TYR A 63 3.62 -7.21 4.02
C TYR A 63 4.93 -6.86 4.72
N ALA A 64 5.72 -7.87 5.12
CA ALA A 64 7.03 -7.65 5.72
C ALA A 64 7.98 -6.94 4.74
N ARG A 65 7.99 -7.30 3.46
CA ARG A 65 8.79 -6.58 2.43
C ARG A 65 8.35 -5.13 2.33
N GLY A 66 7.05 -4.84 2.26
CA GLY A 66 6.53 -3.48 2.19
C GLY A 66 7.03 -2.59 3.32
N ILE A 67 6.93 -3.08 4.56
CA ILE A 67 7.43 -2.37 5.74
C ILE A 67 8.96 -2.24 5.72
N ASN A 68 9.68 -3.30 5.36
CA ASN A 68 11.15 -3.25 5.31
C ASN A 68 11.69 -2.32 4.23
N LEU A 69 10.95 -2.10 3.14
CA LEU A 69 11.31 -1.14 2.11
C LEU A 69 11.26 0.31 2.61
N LEU A 70 10.50 0.60 3.67
CA LEU A 70 10.40 1.95 4.24
C LEU A 70 11.77 2.48 4.68
N MET A 71 12.61 1.63 5.29
CA MET A 71 13.97 2.01 5.70
C MET A 71 14.80 2.48 4.51
N LYS A 72 14.81 1.70 3.42
CA LYS A 72 15.55 2.04 2.19
C LYS A 72 15.04 3.32 1.55
N ARG A 73 13.73 3.55 1.61
CA ARG A 73 13.09 4.75 1.04
C ARG A 73 13.37 5.99 1.86
N TRP A 74 13.47 5.88 3.19
CA TRP A 74 13.94 6.98 4.03
C TRP A 74 15.40 7.36 3.71
N ASP A 75 16.28 6.39 3.51
CA ASP A 75 17.66 6.67 3.11
C ASP A 75 17.71 7.42 1.77
N LEU A 76 16.91 7.01 0.79
CA LEU A 76 16.80 7.70 -0.50
C LEU A 76 16.27 9.14 -0.34
N TYR A 77 15.21 9.32 0.44
CA TYR A 77 14.63 10.63 0.73
C TYR A 77 15.65 11.59 1.36
N LEU A 78 16.42 11.11 2.34
CA LEU A 78 17.47 11.89 2.98
C LEU A 78 18.60 12.24 2.01
N ASN A 79 19.03 11.28 1.18
CA ASN A 79 20.07 11.49 0.16
C ASN A 79 19.63 12.44 -0.96
N LYS A 80 18.32 12.59 -1.16
CA LYS A 80 17.71 13.52 -2.13
C LYS A 80 17.37 14.88 -1.51
N HIS A 81 17.80 15.15 -0.28
CA HIS A 81 17.49 16.39 0.44
C HIS A 81 15.99 16.71 0.50
N GLY A 82 15.15 15.66 0.53
CA GLY A 82 13.70 15.79 0.59
C GLY A 82 12.98 15.81 -0.76
N ASP A 83 13.70 15.69 -1.88
CA ASP A 83 13.11 15.48 -3.20
C ASP A 83 12.62 14.03 -3.40
N TYR A 84 11.67 13.86 -4.33
CA TYR A 84 11.17 12.56 -4.78
C TYR A 84 12.26 11.70 -5.44
N PHE A 85 12.06 10.38 -5.51
CA PHE A 85 13.03 9.42 -6.04
C PHE A 85 12.42 8.33 -6.93
#